data_AF-A0ABD1RZE6-F1
#
_entry.id   AF-A0ABD1RZE6-F1
#
_cell.length_a   1.000
_cell.length_b   1.000
_cell.length_c   1.000
_cell.angle_alpha   90.00
_cell.angle_beta   90.00
_cell.angle_gamma   90.00
#
_symmetry.space_group_name_H-M   'P 1'
#
loop_
_entity.id
_entity.type
_entity.pdbx_description
1 polymer ?
#
loop_
_entity_poly.entity_id
_entity_poly.type
_entity_poly.pdbx_seq_one_letter_code
_entity_poly.pdbx_strand_id
1 'polypeptide(L)'
;MVIYASIELPSGSTSFNQVWQTGQVSGDIPQRHATTGDNMRSVNTIDFVSGLTSDTGAIGGGSRQRKRNVHGVINVVSWGILMPVGAMAARYLKVFKVANPAWFYLHVACQASAYAVGVAGWGTGLKLGSDSPGVRHDTHRNIGITLFALGTLQVFALLLRPKPDHKYRFYWNIYHYSIGYTVIILSIINIFEGLDILDPEKNGKKHTLAAKPDISILFGFV
;
A
#
# COMPACT_ATOMS: atom_id res chain seq x y z
N MET A 1 3.72 31.36 22.76
CA MET A 1 4.49 32.43 22.10
C MET A 1 4.13 32.44 20.64
N VAL A 2 3.72 33.60 20.08
CA VAL A 2 3.49 33.76 18.65
C VAL A 2 4.66 34.54 18.09
N ILE A 3 5.34 34.00 17.07
CA ILE A 3 6.43 34.68 16.38
C ILE A 3 5.85 35.27 15.09
N TYR A 4 6.04 36.58 14.91
CA TYR A 4 5.69 37.26 13.67
C TYR A 4 6.95 37.43 12.82
N ALA A 5 6.83 37.16 11.52
CA ALA A 5 7.91 37.32 10.56
C ALA A 5 7.36 37.91 9.25
N SER A 6 8.15 38.77 8.61
CA SER A 6 7.89 39.30 7.27
C SER A 6 8.87 38.66 6.29
N ILE A 7 8.36 38.19 5.15
CA ILE A 7 9.16 37.52 4.11
C ILE A 7 8.93 38.26 2.80
N GLU A 8 10.01 38.67 2.13
CA GLU A 8 9.95 39.19 0.77
C GLU A 8 9.93 38.04 -0.24
N LEU A 9 8.98 38.08 -1.17
CA LEU A 9 8.82 37.02 -2.18
C LEU A 9 9.67 37.34 -3.43
N PRO A 10 10.41 36.35 -3.96
CA PRO A 10 11.07 36.45 -5.27
C PRO A 10 10.10 36.87 -6.39
N SER A 11 10.60 37.65 -7.34
CA SER A 11 9.81 38.05 -8.51
C SER A 11 9.47 36.83 -9.38
N GLY A 12 8.19 36.71 -9.76
CA GLY A 12 7.71 35.69 -10.70
C GLY A 12 7.12 34.41 -10.09
N SER A 13 7.08 34.25 -8.76
CA SER A 13 6.37 33.14 -8.12
C SER A 13 5.65 33.55 -6.84
N THR A 14 4.39 33.11 -6.69
CA THR A 14 3.54 33.40 -5.52
C THR A 14 3.34 32.18 -4.62
N SER A 15 3.71 30.99 -5.10
CA SER A 15 3.53 29.70 -4.44
C SER A 15 4.87 29.13 -3.95
N PHE A 16 4.95 28.78 -2.66
CA PHE A 16 6.18 28.26 -2.04
C PHE A 16 5.91 27.06 -1.15
N ASN A 17 6.84 26.09 -1.17
CA ASN A 17 6.81 24.94 -0.27
C ASN A 17 7.24 25.37 1.13
N GLN A 18 6.41 25.07 2.12
CA GLN A 18 6.72 25.14 3.53
C GLN A 18 6.93 23.75 4.10
N VAL A 19 7.89 23.63 5.02
CA VAL A 19 8.08 22.44 5.86
C VAL A 19 7.99 22.87 7.30
N TRP A 20 7.38 22.06 8.16
CA TRP A 20 7.35 22.32 9.59
C TRP A 20 7.79 21.09 10.37
N GLN A 21 8.22 21.31 11.60
CA GLN A 21 8.62 20.26 12.53
C GLN A 21 8.02 20.57 13.88
N THR A 22 7.60 19.53 14.59
CA THR A 22 7.14 19.64 15.98
C THR A 22 8.08 18.85 16.88
N GLY A 23 8.36 19.35 18.08
CA GLY A 23 9.35 18.75 18.98
C GLY A 23 9.15 19.19 20.42
N GLN A 24 9.71 18.41 21.35
CA GLN A 24 9.67 18.73 22.77
C GLN A 24 10.69 19.82 23.13
N VAL A 25 10.38 20.56 24.20
CA VAL A 25 11.28 21.53 24.82
C VAL A 25 11.49 21.06 26.26
N SER A 26 12.74 21.02 26.70
CA SER A 26 13.10 20.68 28.09
C SER A 26 13.83 21.86 28.72
N GLY A 27 13.20 22.50 29.72
CA GLY A 27 13.78 23.65 30.41
C GLY A 27 14.23 24.77 29.46
N ASP A 28 13.35 25.18 28.55
CA ASP A 28 13.60 26.17 27.48
C ASP A 28 14.64 25.79 26.41
N ILE A 29 15.15 24.55 26.42
CA ILE A 29 16.05 24.04 25.38
C ILE A 29 15.27 23.17 24.39
N PRO A 30 15.15 23.59 23.11
CA PRO A 30 14.56 22.76 22.07
C PRO A 30 15.30 21.43 21.94
N GLN A 31 14.55 20.33 21.98
CA GLN A 31 15.10 18.99 21.81
C GLN A 31 15.09 18.56 20.34
N ARG A 32 15.84 17.50 20.03
CA ARG A 32 15.89 16.92 18.69
C ARG A 32 14.48 16.49 18.25
N HIS A 33 14.04 16.96 17.09
CA HIS A 33 12.80 16.51 16.46
C HIS A 33 12.88 15.03 16.05
N ALA A 34 11.76 14.32 16.11
CA ALA A 34 11.69 12.96 15.60
C ALA A 34 11.93 12.95 14.08
N THR A 35 12.88 12.16 13.61
CA THR A 35 13.22 12.00 12.18
C THR A 35 12.39 10.91 11.50
N THR A 36 11.17 10.69 11.99
CA THR A 36 10.24 9.65 11.52
C THR A 36 8.79 10.16 11.63
N GLY A 37 7.83 9.45 11.03
CA GLY A 37 6.40 9.74 11.20
C GLY A 37 5.96 11.08 10.59
N ASP A 38 5.07 11.78 11.29
CA ASP A 38 4.45 13.04 10.83
C ASP A 38 5.45 14.15 10.56
N ASN A 39 6.49 14.24 11.39
CA ASN A 39 7.59 15.19 11.19
C ASN A 39 8.28 15.05 9.82
N MET A 40 8.39 13.82 9.29
CA MET A 40 8.94 13.59 7.93
C MET A 40 7.90 13.82 6.81
N ARG A 41 6.63 14.04 7.16
CA ARG A 41 5.49 14.28 6.25
C ARG A 41 4.98 15.73 6.28
N SER A 42 5.42 16.53 7.24
CA SER A 42 5.05 17.93 7.47
C SER A 42 5.60 18.87 6.39
N VAL A 43 4.98 18.82 5.21
CA VAL A 43 5.23 19.70 4.07
C VAL A 43 3.92 20.15 3.45
N ASN A 44 3.84 21.40 3.00
CA ASN A 44 2.70 21.96 2.30
C ASN A 44 3.16 23.07 1.35
N THR A 45 2.30 23.62 0.50
CA THR A 45 2.58 24.79 -0.33
C THR A 45 1.56 25.85 -0.03
N ILE A 46 2.05 27.06 0.22
CA ILE A 46 1.21 28.23 0.39
C ILE A 46 1.34 29.06 -0.86
N ASP A 47 0.20 29.46 -1.43
CA ASP A 47 0.15 30.58 -2.36
C ASP A 47 -0.14 31.86 -1.58
N PHE A 48 0.83 32.78 -1.54
CA PHE A 48 0.76 33.99 -0.74
C PHE A 48 -0.15 35.08 -1.32
N VAL A 49 -0.62 34.95 -2.56
CA VAL A 49 -1.56 35.90 -3.18
C VAL A 49 -3.00 35.50 -2.90
N SER A 50 -3.33 34.23 -3.06
CA SER A 50 -4.67 33.70 -2.78
C SER A 50 -4.89 33.37 -1.31
N GLY A 51 -3.82 33.25 -0.51
CA GLY A 51 -3.88 32.78 0.87
C GLY A 51 -4.32 31.31 0.99
N LEU A 52 -4.46 30.62 -0.15
CA LEU A 52 -4.87 29.23 -0.18
C LEU A 52 -3.65 28.35 0.10
N THR A 53 -3.76 27.60 1.18
CA THR A 53 -2.98 26.37 1.34
C THR A 53 -3.57 25.36 0.37
N SER A 54 -2.96 25.23 -0.81
CA SER A 54 -3.18 24.03 -1.58
C SER A 54 -2.50 22.92 -0.81
N ASP A 55 -3.22 21.93 -0.31
CA ASP A 55 -2.61 20.68 0.15
C ASP A 55 -1.76 20.15 -1.02
N THR A 56 -0.48 20.50 -1.06
CA THR A 56 0.45 20.04 -2.10
C THR A 56 1.03 18.67 -1.80
N GLY A 57 0.22 17.89 -1.11
CA GLY A 57 -0.35 16.69 -1.71
C GLY A 57 -0.79 16.79 -3.19
N ALA A 58 -0.17 17.59 -4.08
CA ALA A 58 -0.45 17.71 -5.52
C ALA A 58 0.83 17.74 -6.35
N ILE A 59 1.84 18.56 -6.01
CA ILE A 59 3.04 18.74 -6.86
C ILE A 59 4.18 17.76 -6.51
N GLY A 60 4.31 17.38 -5.22
CA GLY A 60 5.24 16.33 -4.76
C GLY A 60 4.58 15.25 -3.92
N GLY A 61 3.79 15.65 -2.92
CA GLY A 61 2.99 14.75 -2.08
C GLY A 61 1.81 14.12 -2.81
N GLY A 62 1.28 14.79 -3.85
CA GLY A 62 0.14 14.31 -4.61
C GLY A 62 0.46 13.34 -5.67
N SER A 63 1.61 13.53 -6.32
CA SER A 63 2.15 12.48 -7.17
C SER A 63 2.35 11.20 -6.35
N ARG A 64 2.84 11.31 -5.10
CA ARG A 64 3.09 10.15 -4.22
C ARG A 64 1.81 9.54 -3.68
N GLN A 65 0.86 10.33 -3.17
CA GLN A 65 -0.45 9.85 -2.73
C GLN A 65 -1.25 9.26 -3.89
N ARG A 66 -1.23 9.89 -5.07
CA ARG A 66 -1.81 9.35 -6.30
C ARG A 66 -1.15 8.02 -6.67
N LYS A 67 0.19 7.91 -6.63
CA LYS A 67 0.87 6.63 -6.88
C LYS A 67 0.51 5.57 -5.85
N ARG A 68 0.35 5.93 -4.56
CA ARG A 68 -0.14 5.02 -3.50
C ARG A 68 -1.56 4.54 -3.78
N ASN A 69 -2.46 5.45 -4.16
CA ASN A 69 -3.84 5.12 -4.52
C ASN A 69 -3.88 4.22 -5.76
N VAL A 70 -3.12 4.57 -6.81
CA VAL A 70 -3.01 3.78 -8.04
C VAL A 70 -2.45 2.38 -7.73
N HIS A 71 -1.39 2.30 -6.93
CA HIS A 71 -0.84 1.01 -6.46
C HIS A 71 -1.91 0.20 -5.73
N GLY A 72 -2.64 0.80 -4.79
CA GLY A 72 -3.72 0.13 -4.05
C GLY A 72 -4.82 -0.39 -4.97
N VAL A 73 -5.36 0.47 -5.85
CA VAL A 73 -6.44 0.11 -6.79
C VAL A 73 -6.02 -1.01 -7.73
N ILE A 74 -4.82 -0.91 -8.32
CA ILE A 74 -4.31 -1.93 -9.24
C ILE A 74 -4.18 -3.28 -8.53
N ASN A 75 -3.65 -3.31 -7.30
CA ASN A 75 -3.49 -4.55 -6.55
C ASN A 75 -4.82 -5.12 -6.04
N VAL A 76 -5.79 -4.28 -5.66
CA VAL A 76 -7.15 -4.74 -5.30
C VAL A 76 -7.82 -5.40 -6.50
N VAL A 77 -7.78 -4.76 -7.68
CA VAL A 77 -8.41 -5.31 -8.90
C VAL A 77 -7.70 -6.60 -9.33
N SER A 78 -6.37 -6.60 -9.36
CA SER A 78 -5.57 -7.76 -9.79
C SER A 78 -5.64 -8.91 -8.77
N TRP A 79 -5.07 -8.71 -7.58
CA TRP A 79 -4.86 -9.76 -6.59
C TRP A 79 -6.09 -10.01 -5.71
N GLY A 80 -6.88 -8.97 -5.45
CA GLY A 80 -8.07 -9.06 -4.60
C GLY A 80 -9.33 -9.54 -5.32
N ILE A 81 -9.47 -9.27 -6.61
CA ILE A 81 -10.70 -9.57 -7.37
C ILE A 81 -10.45 -10.59 -8.48
N LEU A 82 -9.57 -10.30 -9.46
CA LEU A 82 -9.40 -11.17 -10.62
C LEU A 82 -8.84 -12.55 -10.24
N MET A 83 -7.88 -12.62 -9.31
CA MET A 83 -7.31 -13.89 -8.81
C MET A 83 -8.39 -14.81 -8.17
N PRO A 84 -9.21 -14.35 -7.19
CA PRO A 84 -10.34 -15.12 -6.68
C PRO A 84 -11.39 -15.47 -7.73
N VAL A 85 -11.75 -14.55 -8.62
CA VAL A 85 -12.74 -14.80 -9.68
C VAL A 85 -12.27 -15.93 -10.60
N GLY A 86 -11.00 -15.92 -11.01
CA GLY A 86 -10.42 -17.00 -11.80
C GLY A 86 -10.45 -18.34 -11.06
N ALA A 87 -10.18 -18.35 -9.76
CA ALA A 87 -10.26 -19.56 -8.93
C ALA A 87 -11.71 -20.07 -8.78
N MET A 88 -12.67 -19.17 -8.57
CA MET A 88 -14.10 -19.50 -8.50
C MET A 88 -14.63 -20.05 -9.82
N ALA A 89 -14.22 -19.47 -10.96
CA ALA A 89 -14.55 -20.00 -12.28
C ALA A 89 -14.10 -21.47 -12.43
N ALA A 90 -12.87 -21.79 -12.05
CA ALA A 90 -12.38 -23.17 -12.08
C ALA A 90 -13.10 -24.09 -11.07
N ARG A 91 -13.56 -23.55 -9.94
CA ARG A 91 -14.27 -24.33 -8.92
C ARG A 91 -15.70 -24.70 -9.36
N TYR A 92 -16.45 -23.73 -9.90
CA TYR A 92 -17.87 -23.90 -10.16
C TYR A 92 -18.17 -24.31 -11.60
N LEU A 93 -17.45 -23.78 -12.60
CA LEU A 93 -17.75 -24.09 -14.00
C LEU A 93 -17.23 -25.45 -14.42
N LYS A 94 -16.18 -25.96 -13.77
CA LYS A 94 -15.61 -27.29 -14.06
C LYS A 94 -16.60 -28.44 -13.86
N VAL A 95 -17.67 -28.25 -13.08
CA VAL A 95 -18.69 -29.27 -12.82
C VAL A 95 -19.59 -29.50 -14.04
N PHE A 96 -19.77 -28.48 -14.89
CA PHE A 96 -20.61 -28.59 -16.08
C PHE A 96 -19.84 -29.16 -17.26
N LYS A 97 -20.26 -30.33 -17.75
CA LYS A 97 -19.64 -30.97 -18.94
C LYS A 97 -19.65 -30.08 -20.17
N VAL A 98 -20.69 -29.23 -20.33
CA VAL A 98 -20.83 -28.26 -21.42
C VAL A 98 -19.80 -27.13 -21.34
N ALA A 99 -19.31 -26.81 -20.14
CA ALA A 99 -18.33 -25.76 -19.93
C ALA A 99 -16.88 -26.25 -20.11
N ASN A 100 -16.67 -27.47 -20.62
CA ASN A 100 -15.35 -27.99 -20.93
C ASN A 100 -15.05 -27.76 -22.42
N PRO A 101 -13.94 -27.10 -22.81
CA PRO A 101 -12.81 -26.60 -22.01
C PRO A 101 -12.93 -25.13 -21.55
N ALA A 102 -14.07 -24.47 -21.73
CA ALA A 102 -14.28 -23.05 -21.44
C ALA A 102 -13.85 -22.63 -20.02
N TRP A 103 -14.15 -23.42 -18.98
CA TRP A 103 -13.74 -23.11 -17.59
C TRP A 103 -12.23 -22.95 -17.46
N PHE A 104 -11.46 -23.76 -18.20
CA PHE A 104 -10.00 -23.76 -18.14
C PHE A 104 -9.44 -22.50 -18.79
N TYR A 105 -9.95 -22.12 -19.96
CA TYR A 105 -9.55 -20.88 -20.63
C TYR A 105 -9.95 -19.65 -19.82
N LEU A 106 -11.15 -19.63 -19.23
CA LEU A 106 -11.58 -18.52 -18.38
C LEU A 106 -10.69 -18.40 -17.14
N HIS A 107 -10.38 -19.51 -16.47
CA HIS A 107 -9.44 -19.53 -15.36
C HIS A 107 -8.08 -18.97 -15.78
N VAL A 108 -7.47 -19.49 -16.84
CA VAL A 108 -6.14 -19.06 -17.31
C VAL A 108 -6.17 -17.59 -17.73
N ALA A 109 -7.21 -17.12 -18.43
CA ALA A 109 -7.34 -15.73 -18.84
C ALA A 109 -7.42 -14.78 -17.63
N CYS A 110 -8.24 -15.12 -16.63
CA CYS A 110 -8.31 -14.35 -15.39
C CYS A 110 -6.97 -14.35 -14.65
N GLN A 111 -6.31 -15.50 -14.51
CA GLN A 111 -5.04 -15.58 -13.78
C GLN A 111 -3.90 -14.85 -14.50
N ALA A 112 -3.81 -14.99 -15.83
CA ALA A 112 -2.78 -14.32 -16.62
C ALA A 112 -2.97 -12.80 -16.63
N SER A 113 -4.21 -12.32 -16.81
CA SER A 113 -4.51 -10.87 -16.76
C SER A 113 -4.27 -10.31 -15.36
N ALA A 114 -4.72 -11.00 -14.31
CA ALA A 114 -4.44 -10.63 -12.93
C ALA A 114 -2.94 -10.54 -12.67
N TYR A 115 -2.17 -11.57 -13.02
CA TYR A 115 -0.73 -11.58 -12.80
C TYR A 115 -0.02 -10.46 -13.56
N ALA A 116 -0.35 -10.23 -14.84
CA ALA A 116 0.26 -9.17 -15.64
C ALA A 116 0.02 -7.77 -15.03
N VAL A 117 -1.21 -7.47 -14.63
CA VAL A 117 -1.56 -6.22 -13.95
C VAL A 117 -0.90 -6.15 -12.55
N GLY A 118 -0.83 -7.30 -11.86
CA GLY A 118 -0.23 -7.44 -10.55
C GLY A 118 1.28 -7.18 -10.53
N VAL A 119 2.00 -7.50 -11.61
CA VAL A 119 3.43 -7.14 -11.78
C VAL A 119 3.60 -5.63 -11.79
N ALA A 120 2.73 -4.89 -12.49
CA ALA A 120 2.77 -3.42 -12.49
C ALA A 120 2.44 -2.86 -11.09
N GLY A 121 1.45 -3.44 -10.40
CA GLY A 121 1.14 -3.14 -9.00
C GLY A 121 2.34 -3.37 -8.09
N TRP A 122 3.04 -4.49 -8.20
CA TRP A 122 4.21 -4.80 -7.40
C TRP A 122 5.38 -3.84 -7.69
N GLY A 123 5.66 -3.57 -8.97
CA GLY A 123 6.72 -2.65 -9.39
C GLY A 123 6.52 -1.23 -8.88
N THR A 124 5.27 -0.72 -8.93
CA THR A 124 4.94 0.59 -8.33
C THR A 124 5.14 0.59 -6.82
N GLY A 125 4.85 -0.51 -6.13
CA GLY A 125 5.11 -0.67 -4.69
C GLY A 125 6.60 -0.61 -4.33
N LEU A 126 7.45 -1.28 -5.11
CA LEU A 126 8.91 -1.19 -4.94
C LEU A 126 9.44 0.23 -5.13
N LYS A 127 8.95 0.93 -6.17
CA LYS A 127 9.32 2.33 -6.44
C LYS A 127 8.88 3.25 -5.29
N LEU A 128 7.70 3.02 -4.74
CA LEU A 128 7.22 3.75 -3.57
C LEU A 128 8.10 3.52 -2.35
N GLY A 129 8.59 2.30 -2.15
CA GLY A 129 9.54 1.97 -1.09
C GLY A 129 10.90 2.66 -1.28
N SER A 130 11.46 2.66 -2.50
CA SER A 130 12.75 3.31 -2.77
C SER A 130 12.70 4.82 -2.62
N ASP A 131 11.59 5.45 -2.98
CA ASP A 131 11.39 6.90 -2.88
C ASP A 131 11.09 7.33 -1.43
N SER A 132 11.13 6.41 -0.45
CA SER A 132 10.71 6.62 0.95
C SER A 132 11.69 6.03 1.99
N PRO A 133 13.00 6.32 1.94
CA PRO A 133 13.99 5.64 2.79
C PRO A 133 13.76 5.82 4.31
N GLY A 134 13.06 6.89 4.74
CA GLY A 134 12.74 7.17 6.15
C GLY A 134 11.44 6.58 6.70
N VAL A 135 10.62 5.90 5.88
CA VAL A 135 9.36 5.27 6.31
C VAL A 135 9.29 3.84 5.77
N ARG A 136 9.50 2.85 6.65
CA ARG A 136 9.48 1.44 6.28
C ARG A 136 8.18 0.78 6.73
N HIS A 137 7.44 0.23 5.79
CA HIS A 137 6.31 -0.66 6.05
C HIS A 137 6.75 -2.09 5.78
N ASP A 138 7.61 -2.61 6.66
CA ASP A 138 8.31 -3.87 6.40
C ASP A 138 7.36 -5.08 6.31
N THR A 139 6.25 -5.10 7.08
CA THR A 139 5.25 -6.19 7.02
C THR A 139 4.57 -6.28 5.65
N HIS A 140 3.89 -5.21 5.20
CA HIS A 140 3.21 -5.17 3.90
C HIS A 140 4.19 -5.43 2.75
N ARG A 141 5.42 -4.91 2.84
CA ARG A 141 6.45 -5.14 1.83
C ARG A 141 6.88 -6.61 1.77
N ASN A 142 7.14 -7.23 2.92
CA ASN A 142 7.58 -8.62 2.98
C ASN A 142 6.49 -9.57 2.47
N ILE A 143 5.25 -9.38 2.92
CA ILE A 143 4.11 -10.15 2.44
C ILE A 143 3.94 -9.95 0.93
N GLY A 144 4.03 -8.72 0.43
CA GLY A 144 3.94 -8.41 -0.99
C GLY A 144 5.02 -9.10 -1.84
N ILE A 145 6.26 -9.18 -1.35
CA ILE A 145 7.35 -9.91 -2.02
C ILE A 145 7.09 -11.42 -2.02
N THR A 146 6.69 -11.99 -0.88
CA THR A 146 6.35 -13.41 -0.77
C THR A 146 5.19 -13.78 -1.70
N LEU A 147 4.13 -12.99 -1.68
CA LEU A 147 2.96 -13.14 -2.55
C LEU A 147 3.38 -13.12 -4.02
N PHE A 148 4.19 -12.16 -4.43
CA PHE A 148 4.65 -12.05 -5.82
C PHE A 148 5.45 -13.29 -6.23
N ALA A 149 6.39 -13.75 -5.40
CA ALA A 149 7.19 -14.94 -5.66
C ALA A 149 6.32 -16.20 -5.81
N LEU A 150 5.33 -16.39 -4.93
CA LEU A 150 4.39 -17.50 -5.00
C LEU A 150 3.45 -17.39 -6.22
N GLY A 151 3.06 -16.18 -6.61
CA GLY A 151 2.30 -15.92 -7.83
C GLY A 151 3.09 -16.28 -9.09
N THR A 152 4.38 -15.92 -9.14
CA THR A 152 5.28 -16.32 -10.25
C THR A 152 5.42 -17.83 -10.32
N LEU A 153 5.56 -18.49 -9.16
CA LEU A 153 5.56 -19.94 -9.06
C LEU A 153 4.28 -20.54 -9.67
N GLN A 154 3.11 -19.95 -9.40
CA GLN A 154 1.84 -20.38 -10.02
C GLN A 154 1.78 -20.20 -11.53
N VAL A 155 2.44 -19.18 -12.11
CA VAL A 155 2.56 -19.06 -13.57
C VAL A 155 3.34 -20.23 -14.16
N PHE A 156 4.43 -20.66 -13.49
CA PHE A 156 5.17 -21.86 -13.89
C PHE A 156 4.33 -23.14 -13.77
N ALA A 157 3.28 -23.17 -12.96
CA ALA A 157 2.37 -24.31 -12.88
C ALA A 157 1.70 -24.59 -14.24
N LEU A 158 1.43 -23.56 -15.05
CA LEU A 158 0.90 -23.75 -16.40
C LEU A 158 1.93 -24.41 -17.33
N LEU A 159 3.19 -23.96 -17.28
CA LEU A 159 4.28 -24.47 -18.11
C LEU A 159 4.67 -25.91 -17.75
N LEU A 160 4.65 -26.24 -16.46
CA LEU A 160 5.01 -27.56 -15.93
C LEU A 160 3.80 -28.51 -15.83
N ARG A 161 2.66 -28.17 -16.44
CA ARG A 161 1.40 -28.92 -16.33
C ARG A 161 1.54 -30.33 -16.96
N PRO A 162 1.54 -31.43 -16.18
CA PRO A 162 1.64 -32.77 -16.73
C PRO A 162 0.35 -33.19 -17.44
N LYS A 163 0.46 -34.14 -18.38
CA LYS A 163 -0.70 -34.81 -19.02
C LYS A 163 -1.59 -35.46 -17.94
N PRO A 164 -2.92 -35.55 -18.16
CA PRO A 164 -3.87 -36.08 -17.17
C PRO A 164 -3.48 -37.44 -16.60
N ASP A 165 -2.95 -38.34 -17.43
CA ASP A 165 -2.63 -39.72 -17.06
C ASP A 165 -1.21 -39.90 -16.48
N HIS A 166 -0.47 -38.80 -16.28
CA HIS A 166 0.90 -38.84 -15.78
C HIS A 166 0.94 -38.93 -14.25
N LYS A 167 1.82 -39.78 -13.67
CA LYS A 167 1.99 -39.93 -12.21
C LYS A 167 2.25 -38.61 -11.46
N TYR A 168 2.95 -37.67 -12.10
CA TYR A 168 3.22 -36.34 -11.52
C TYR A 168 2.02 -35.39 -11.52
N ARG A 169 0.91 -35.72 -12.18
CA ARG A 169 -0.32 -34.92 -12.18
C ARG A 169 -0.87 -34.75 -10.77
N PHE A 170 -0.76 -35.78 -9.93
CA PHE A 170 -1.18 -35.73 -8.53
C PHE A 170 -0.39 -34.70 -7.72
N TYR A 171 0.95 -34.77 -7.74
CA TYR A 171 1.82 -33.82 -7.06
C TYR A 171 1.64 -32.39 -7.59
N TRP A 172 1.50 -32.24 -8.90
CA TRP A 172 1.21 -30.96 -9.53
C TRP A 172 -0.11 -30.36 -9.02
N ASN A 173 -1.16 -31.17 -8.84
CA ASN A 173 -2.43 -30.69 -8.29
C ASN A 173 -2.27 -30.21 -6.84
N ILE A 174 -1.56 -30.96 -5.99
CA ILE A 174 -1.31 -30.55 -4.58
C ILE A 174 -0.58 -29.22 -4.55
N TYR A 175 0.52 -29.12 -5.29
CA TYR A 175 1.31 -27.91 -5.45
C TYR A 175 0.45 -26.74 -5.94
N HIS A 176 -0.27 -26.92 -7.05
CA HIS A 176 -1.06 -25.85 -7.67
C HIS A 176 -2.20 -25.37 -6.76
N TYR A 177 -2.89 -26.28 -6.07
CA TYR A 177 -3.95 -25.90 -5.14
C TYR A 177 -3.42 -25.24 -3.87
N SER A 178 -2.41 -25.83 -3.22
CA SER A 178 -1.85 -25.28 -1.97
C SER A 178 -1.26 -23.89 -2.16
N ILE A 179 -0.40 -23.71 -3.17
CA ILE A 179 0.18 -22.39 -3.47
C ILE A 179 -0.91 -21.41 -3.93
N GLY A 180 -1.90 -21.86 -4.71
CA GLY A 180 -2.99 -21.00 -5.17
C GLY A 180 -3.84 -20.42 -4.05
N TYR A 181 -4.26 -21.24 -3.09
CA TYR A 181 -4.98 -20.76 -1.92
C TYR A 181 -4.11 -19.86 -1.04
N THR A 182 -2.83 -20.19 -0.91
CA THR A 182 -1.88 -19.37 -0.15
C THR A 182 -1.75 -17.97 -0.76
N VAL A 183 -1.61 -17.87 -2.08
CA VAL A 183 -1.57 -16.59 -2.80
C VAL A 183 -2.84 -15.77 -2.56
N ILE A 184 -4.03 -16.38 -2.62
CA ILE A 184 -5.31 -15.68 -2.38
C ILE A 184 -5.37 -15.15 -0.94
N ILE A 185 -5.03 -15.97 0.05
CA ILE A 185 -5.06 -15.57 1.47
C ILE A 185 -4.07 -14.43 1.72
N LEU A 186 -2.82 -14.58 1.27
CA LEU A 186 -1.81 -13.53 1.43
C LEU A 186 -2.21 -12.24 0.69
N SER A 187 -2.88 -12.34 -0.46
CA SER A 187 -3.39 -11.17 -1.19
C SER A 187 -4.39 -10.38 -0.37
N ILE A 188 -5.36 -11.07 0.24
CA ILE A 188 -6.37 -10.43 1.08
C ILE A 188 -5.70 -9.75 2.29
N ILE A 189 -4.83 -10.47 3.01
CA ILE A 189 -4.11 -9.91 4.17
C ILE A 189 -3.29 -8.68 3.76
N ASN A 190 -2.55 -8.78 2.65
CA ASN A 190 -1.69 -7.71 2.20
C ASN A 190 -2.47 -6.46 1.76
N ILE A 191 -3.64 -6.65 1.15
CA ILE A 191 -4.54 -5.55 0.78
C ILE A 191 -5.03 -4.82 2.03
N PHE A 192 -5.50 -5.53 3.04
CA PHE A 192 -5.95 -4.90 4.29
C PHE A 192 -4.81 -4.16 5.01
N GLU A 193 -3.63 -4.77 5.11
CA GLU A 193 -2.43 -4.09 5.62
C GLU A 193 -2.11 -2.81 4.81
N GLY A 194 -2.25 -2.87 3.48
CA GLY A 194 -2.04 -1.73 2.60
C GLY A 194 -3.07 -0.61 2.81
N LEU A 195 -4.34 -0.95 3.03
CA LEU A 195 -5.41 0.00 3.33
C LEU A 195 -5.21 0.66 4.70
N ASP A 196 -4.81 -0.12 5.71
CA ASP A 196 -4.50 0.40 7.05
C ASP A 196 -3.32 1.37 7.04
N ILE A 197 -2.34 1.19 6.15
CA ILE A 197 -1.25 2.16 5.93
C ILE A 197 -1.78 3.48 5.37
N LEU A 198 -2.85 3.45 4.57
CA LEU A 198 -3.44 4.64 3.95
C LEU A 198 -4.44 5.37 4.87
N ASP A 199 -4.90 4.75 5.96
CA ASP A 199 -5.87 5.31 6.89
C ASP A 199 -5.22 6.38 7.82
N PRO A 200 -5.57 7.67 7.69
CA PRO A 200 -5.02 8.73 8.51
C PRO A 200 -5.48 8.68 9.98
N GLU A 201 -6.67 8.14 10.29
CA GLU A 201 -7.19 8.11 11.68
C GLU A 201 -6.48 7.05 12.52
N LYS A 202 -6.28 5.84 11.97
CA LYS A 202 -5.53 4.77 12.67
C LYS A 202 -4.06 5.15 12.86
N ASN A 203 -3.46 5.81 11.87
CA ASN A 203 -2.09 6.31 11.98
C ASN A 203 -1.99 7.44 13.00
N GLY A 204 -2.92 8.41 12.97
CA GLY A 204 -3.00 9.49 13.96
C GLY A 204 -3.11 8.97 15.39
N LYS A 205 -3.99 7.99 15.66
CA LYS A 205 -4.14 7.37 16.99
C LYS A 205 -2.87 6.65 17.48
N LYS A 206 -2.13 5.96 16.59
CA LYS A 206 -0.84 5.36 16.96
C LYS A 206 0.21 6.40 17.35
N HIS A 207 0.21 7.57 16.69
CA HIS A 207 1.09 8.67 17.02
C HIS A 207 0.64 9.45 18.28
N THR A 208 -0.66 9.63 18.51
CA THR A 208 -1.20 10.31 19.69
C THR A 208 -1.05 9.48 20.97
N LEU A 209 -1.16 8.14 20.89
CA LEU A 209 -0.95 7.27 22.06
C LEU A 209 0.51 7.17 22.49
N ALA A 210 1.47 7.42 21.58
CA ALA A 210 2.89 7.56 21.90
C ALA A 210 3.27 8.94 22.45
N ALA A 211 2.33 9.90 22.42
CA ALA A 211 2.49 11.28 22.87
C ALA A 211 1.59 11.62 24.06
N LYS A 212 1.28 10.66 24.93
CA LYS A 212 0.81 10.98 26.28
C LYS A 212 2.02 11.26 27.17
N PRO A 213 2.34 12.52 27.50
CA PRO A 213 2.91 12.75 28.82
C PRO A 213 1.83 12.38 29.84
N ASP A 214 2.20 11.68 30.89
CA ASP A 214 1.41 11.59 32.11
C ASP A 214 1.16 13.01 32.61
N ILE A 215 0.06 13.62 32.19
CA ILE A 215 -0.50 14.82 32.82
C ILE A 215 -1.75 14.34 33.52
N SER A 216 -1.55 14.01 34.79
CA SER A 216 -2.57 13.90 35.82
C SER A 216 -3.51 15.10 35.71
N ILE A 217 -4.71 14.89 35.20
CA ILE A 217 -5.79 15.86 35.29
C ILE A 217 -6.22 15.89 36.75
N LEU A 218 -5.73 16.90 37.49
CA LEU A 218 -6.27 17.25 38.80
C LEU A 218 -7.68 17.80 38.56
N PHE A 219 -8.70 17.00 38.87
CA PHE A 219 -10.04 17.52 39.13
C PHE A 219 -9.99 18.33 40.43
N GLY A 220 -10.10 19.64 40.32
CA GLY A 220 -10.37 20.53 41.45
C GLY A 220 -11.79 21.05 41.34
N PHE A 221 -12.70 20.48 42.12
CA PHE A 221 -13.89 21.17 42.61
C PHE A 221 -13.45 22.35 43.47
N VAL A 222 -13.83 23.58 43.11
CA VAL A 222 -14.60 24.59 43.86
C VAL A 222 -14.85 25.76 42.90
#